data_AF-A0A7S2FWN5-F1
#
_entry.id   AF-A0A7S2FWN5-F1
#
_cell.length_a   1.000
_cell.length_b   1.000
_cell.length_c   1.000
_cell.angle_alpha   90.00
_cell.angle_beta   90.00
_cell.angle_gamma   90.00
#
_symmetry.space_group_name_H-M   'P 1'
#
loop_
_entity.id
_entity.type
_entity.pdbx_description
1 polymer ?
#
loop_
_entity_poly.entity_id
_entity_poly.type
_entity_poly.pdbx_seq_one_letter_code
_entity_poly.pdbx_strand_id
1 'polypeptide(L)'
;FTFDIFCKALAMGVIFDSTSFLRDRWNQIDFVIVVAGWLPFLRDYLSFQENTNLTSLRAFRALRPLRTVTHFPGMRRQIDTLIFSMPKLADVGLLVIFVLSIFGVLGLQLFQGVLLYRCYDVGAEQPAEEDGVCSDLGVRDSTGTCDPGQSCKLYGHNPYSGTVTFDDISGALLTTFQCMTLEGWSSIMYMLMTAVGPYAAIYFILLVLFGSFYVINLFLAVLWQTYRTRQEPESAAQFLKSVTTYLQRHSVAVQSSLEAETRTSTMGRATMLARSALSAISPSALSSEHRWLNGGTGGEGGFLEEVAQDQQSLLLQNQVRSDQPI
;
A
#
# COMPACT_ATOMS: atom_id res chain seq x y z
N PHE A 1 20.25 21.08 -7.10
CA PHE A 1 19.40 21.03 -5.90
C PHE A 1 19.00 22.43 -5.43
N THR A 2 19.81 23.20 -4.71
CA THR A 2 19.39 24.56 -4.26
C THR A 2 18.98 25.45 -5.43
N PHE A 3 19.80 25.49 -6.50
CA PHE A 3 19.48 26.20 -7.74
C PHE A 3 18.22 25.66 -8.44
N ASP A 4 18.08 24.33 -8.53
CA ASP A 4 16.90 23.67 -9.12
C ASP A 4 15.60 24.02 -8.37
N ILE A 5 15.60 23.96 -7.03
CA ILE A 5 14.47 24.38 -6.20
C ILE A 5 14.20 25.89 -6.31
N PHE A 6 15.25 26.71 -6.35
CA PHE A 6 15.10 28.16 -6.51
C PHE A 6 14.44 28.50 -7.85
N CYS A 7 14.88 27.89 -8.95
CA CYS A 7 14.25 28.03 -10.27
C CYS A 7 12.81 27.51 -10.27
N LYS A 8 12.53 26.35 -9.66
CA LYS A 8 11.17 25.80 -9.48
C LYS A 8 10.26 26.75 -8.69
N ALA A 9 10.73 27.31 -7.58
CA ALA A 9 9.98 28.21 -6.73
C ALA A 9 9.69 29.57 -7.39
N LEU A 10 10.63 30.08 -8.20
CA LEU A 10 10.42 31.28 -9.02
C LEU A 10 9.45 31.03 -10.19
N ALA A 11 9.54 29.88 -10.86
CA ALA A 11 8.73 29.56 -12.04
C ALA A 11 7.27 29.18 -11.72
N MET A 12 7.02 28.54 -10.57
CA MET A 12 5.68 28.09 -10.17
C MET A 12 4.99 29.01 -9.15
N GLY A 13 5.68 30.02 -8.63
CA GLY A 13 5.21 30.81 -7.49
C GLY A 13 5.26 30.02 -6.17
N VAL A 14 5.35 30.74 -5.05
CA VAL A 14 5.60 30.11 -3.73
C VAL A 14 4.31 29.71 -3.00
N ILE A 15 3.26 30.55 -3.04
CA ILE A 15 2.08 30.43 -2.16
C ILE A 15 0.71 30.62 -2.87
N PHE A 16 0.58 31.61 -3.76
CA PHE A 16 -0.74 32.13 -4.16
C PHE A 16 -1.37 31.50 -5.41
N ASP A 17 -0.59 30.86 -6.29
CA ASP A 17 -1.12 30.23 -7.50
C ASP A 17 -1.61 28.81 -7.28
N SER A 18 -2.55 28.35 -8.13
CA SER A 18 -3.11 27.00 -8.08
C SER A 18 -2.06 25.89 -8.30
N THR A 19 -0.97 26.22 -9.01
CA THR A 19 0.21 25.38 -9.28
C THR A 19 1.41 25.67 -8.37
N SER A 20 1.23 26.40 -7.27
CA SER A 20 2.32 26.83 -6.37
C SER A 20 3.27 25.71 -5.93
N PHE A 21 4.56 26.03 -5.87
CA PHE A 21 5.65 25.12 -5.50
C PHE A 21 5.38 24.34 -4.20
N LEU A 22 4.88 25.01 -3.16
CA LEU A 22 4.59 24.40 -1.85
C LEU A 22 3.34 23.51 -1.83
N ARG A 23 2.58 23.38 -2.92
CA ARG A 23 1.36 22.55 -3.00
C ARG A 23 1.63 21.12 -3.48
N ASP A 24 2.68 20.89 -4.29
CA ASP A 24 3.08 19.54 -4.69
C ASP A 24 3.89 18.85 -3.58
N ARG A 25 3.43 17.68 -3.16
CA ARG A 25 4.06 16.88 -2.08
C ARG A 25 5.51 16.52 -2.40
N TRP A 26 5.85 16.38 -3.67
CA TRP A 26 7.20 16.00 -4.10
C TRP A 26 8.17 17.20 -4.04
N ASN A 27 7.71 18.40 -4.42
CA ASN A 27 8.44 19.65 -4.20
C ASN A 27 8.63 19.97 -2.71
N GLN A 28 7.65 19.67 -1.84
CA GLN A 28 7.80 19.80 -0.39
C GLN A 28 8.94 18.91 0.16
N ILE A 29 9.00 17.65 -0.28
CA ILE A 29 10.08 16.72 0.11
C ILE A 29 11.44 17.24 -0.36
N ASP A 30 11.56 17.65 -1.63
CA ASP A 30 12.78 18.23 -2.17
C ASP A 30 13.24 19.46 -1.37
N PHE A 31 12.31 20.36 -1.02
CA PHE A 31 12.58 21.55 -0.20
C PHE A 31 13.11 21.19 1.18
N VAL A 32 12.47 20.27 1.89
CA VAL A 32 12.91 19.79 3.21
C VAL A 32 14.32 19.21 3.13
N ILE A 33 14.63 18.36 2.14
CA ILE A 33 15.97 17.76 2.04
C ILE A 33 17.02 18.81 1.63
N VAL A 34 16.66 19.88 0.91
CA VAL A 34 17.59 21.00 0.65
C VAL A 34 17.83 21.83 1.91
N VAL A 35 16.79 22.25 2.63
CA VAL A 35 16.91 23.00 3.89
C VAL A 35 17.73 22.20 4.93
N ALA A 36 17.43 20.92 5.10
CA ALA A 36 18.19 20.00 5.96
C ALA A 36 19.66 19.82 5.51
N GLY A 37 19.96 20.07 4.23
CA GLY A 37 21.31 20.11 3.68
C GLY A 37 22.08 21.40 4.00
N TRP A 38 21.39 22.54 4.12
CA TRP A 38 21.96 23.85 4.47
C TRP A 38 22.11 24.08 5.98
N LEU A 39 21.22 23.49 6.79
CA LEU A 39 21.20 23.60 8.26
C LEU A 39 22.59 23.52 8.93
N PRO A 40 23.50 22.57 8.58
CA PRO A 40 24.84 22.53 9.15
C PRO A 40 25.72 23.74 8.77
N PHE A 41 25.64 24.21 7.52
CA PHE A 41 26.41 25.37 7.05
C PHE A 41 25.88 26.68 7.63
N LEU A 42 24.56 26.79 7.79
CA LEU A 42 23.91 27.97 8.37
C LEU A 42 24.31 28.17 9.84
N ARG A 43 24.39 27.07 10.61
CA ARG A 43 24.91 27.08 11.99
C ARG A 43 26.35 27.60 12.04
N ASP A 44 27.21 27.08 11.18
CA ASP A 44 28.65 27.41 11.16
C ASP A 44 28.88 28.87 10.72
N TYR A 45 28.03 29.40 9.83
CA TYR A 45 28.08 30.79 9.37
C TYR A 45 27.52 31.79 10.38
N LEU A 46 26.40 31.48 11.05
CA LEU A 46 25.80 32.36 12.06
C LEU A 46 26.57 32.40 13.39
N SER A 47 27.63 31.59 13.53
CA SER A 47 28.42 31.47 14.77
C SER A 47 27.53 31.34 16.01
N PHE A 48 26.51 30.47 15.95
CA PHE A 48 25.61 30.21 17.06
C PHE A 48 26.39 29.56 18.21
N GLN A 49 26.95 30.40 19.08
CA GLN A 49 27.92 30.05 20.10
C GLN A 49 27.23 29.54 21.37
N GLU A 50 26.60 28.37 21.28
CA GLU A 50 26.19 27.59 22.45
C GLU A 50 26.56 26.12 22.30
N ASN A 51 26.79 25.48 23.46
CA ASN A 51 27.31 24.12 23.62
C ASN A 51 26.32 23.01 23.25
N THR A 52 25.48 23.23 22.24
CA THR A 52 24.54 22.22 21.75
C THR A 52 25.26 21.24 20.84
N ASN A 53 25.47 20.02 21.34
CA ASN A 53 26.09 18.91 20.59
C ASN A 53 25.15 18.36 19.50
N LEU A 54 24.89 19.18 18.48
CA LEU A 54 24.04 18.90 17.32
C LEU A 54 24.69 17.94 16.31
N THR A 55 25.37 16.91 16.81
CA THR A 55 25.88 15.78 16.02
C THR A 55 24.72 15.06 15.30
N SER A 56 23.53 15.06 15.89
CA SER A 56 22.27 14.60 15.30
C SER A 56 21.91 15.32 13.98
N LEU A 57 22.25 16.60 13.80
CA LEU A 57 22.02 17.30 12.51
C LEU A 57 22.86 16.70 11.35
N ARG A 58 23.90 15.92 11.65
CA ARG A 58 24.63 15.16 10.61
C ARG A 58 23.80 14.00 10.06
N ALA A 59 22.88 13.43 10.84
CA ALA A 59 22.00 12.35 10.42
C ALA A 59 21.05 12.76 9.28
N PHE A 60 20.62 14.03 9.23
CA PHE A 60 19.83 14.54 8.11
C PHE A 60 20.52 14.44 6.73
N ARG A 61 21.85 14.25 6.68
CA ARG A 61 22.56 13.94 5.44
C ARG A 61 22.16 12.57 4.87
N ALA A 62 21.69 11.64 5.70
CA ALA A 62 21.13 10.35 5.28
C ALA A 62 19.77 10.47 4.57
N LEU A 63 19.12 11.64 4.55
CA LEU A 63 17.93 11.89 3.73
C LEU A 63 18.28 12.19 2.26
N ARG A 64 19.55 12.45 1.93
CA ARG A 64 19.97 12.78 0.55
C ARG A 64 19.63 11.69 -0.49
N PRO A 65 19.75 10.38 -0.22
CA PRO A 65 19.34 9.33 -1.14
C PRO A 65 17.84 9.34 -1.49
N LEU A 66 16.96 9.90 -0.64
CA LEU A 66 15.54 10.02 -0.96
C LEU A 66 15.27 11.01 -2.12
N ARG A 67 16.21 11.90 -2.47
CA ARG A 67 16.12 12.74 -3.69
C ARG A 67 16.16 11.91 -4.98
N THR A 68 16.74 10.71 -4.93
CA THR A 68 16.72 9.77 -6.06
C THR A 68 15.27 9.36 -6.40
N VAL A 69 14.42 9.25 -5.38
CA VAL A 69 12.98 8.95 -5.51
C VAL A 69 12.25 10.06 -6.26
N THR A 70 12.49 11.32 -5.88
CA THR A 70 11.80 12.49 -6.46
C THR A 70 12.22 12.75 -7.91
N HIS A 71 13.49 12.44 -8.23
CA HIS A 71 14.06 12.60 -9.57
C HIS A 71 13.60 11.52 -10.57
N PHE A 72 13.37 10.27 -10.14
CA PHE A 72 12.96 9.19 -11.04
C PHE A 72 11.43 8.96 -11.01
N PRO A 73 10.68 9.33 -12.07
CA PRO A 73 9.22 9.26 -12.07
C PRO A 73 8.68 7.82 -11.98
N GLY A 74 9.48 6.80 -12.32
CA GLY A 74 9.14 5.40 -12.09
C GLY A 74 9.09 5.03 -10.60
N MET A 75 9.94 5.62 -9.77
CA MET A 75 10.02 5.36 -8.33
C MET A 75 8.91 6.09 -7.56
N ARG A 76 8.63 7.35 -7.96
CA ARG A 76 7.45 8.12 -7.51
C ARG A 76 6.16 7.30 -7.63
N ARG A 77 5.91 6.70 -8.80
CA ARG A 77 4.71 5.86 -9.03
C ARG A 77 4.59 4.68 -8.06
N GLN A 78 5.70 4.00 -7.75
CA GLN A 78 5.69 2.85 -6.82
C GLN A 78 5.28 3.31 -5.40
N ILE A 79 5.82 4.43 -4.94
CA ILE A 79 5.48 4.97 -3.61
C ILE A 79 4.05 5.53 -3.59
N ASP A 80 3.62 6.23 -4.65
CA ASP A 80 2.22 6.66 -4.79
C ASP A 80 1.26 5.45 -4.70
N THR A 81 1.61 4.30 -5.28
CA THR A 81 0.81 3.06 -5.14
C THR A 81 0.85 2.44 -3.75
N LEU A 82 1.98 2.46 -3.05
CA LEU A 82 2.12 1.94 -1.68
C LEU A 82 1.32 2.80 -0.67
N ILE A 83 1.44 4.13 -0.77
CA ILE A 83 0.70 5.08 0.07
C ILE A 83 -0.81 4.95 -0.20
N PHE A 84 -1.22 4.74 -1.45
CA PHE A 84 -2.63 4.51 -1.78
C PHE A 84 -3.21 3.23 -1.14
N SER A 85 -2.40 2.20 -0.90
CA SER A 85 -2.86 0.97 -0.21
C SER A 85 -2.91 1.08 1.32
N MET A 86 -2.15 2.00 1.93
CA MET A 86 -2.07 2.12 3.39
C MET A 86 -3.41 2.35 4.11
N PRO A 87 -4.38 3.15 3.62
CA PRO A 87 -5.66 3.35 4.31
C PRO A 87 -6.41 2.03 4.59
N LYS A 88 -6.42 1.09 3.63
CA LYS A 88 -7.05 -0.23 3.83
C LYS A 88 -6.31 -1.10 4.85
N LEU A 89 -5.00 -0.91 4.97
CA LEU A 89 -4.18 -1.59 5.97
C LEU A 89 -4.33 -0.97 7.37
N ALA A 90 -4.67 0.32 7.46
CA ALA A 90 -4.86 1.03 8.72
C ALA A 90 -6.03 0.47 9.54
N ASP A 91 -7.12 0.04 8.87
CA ASP A 91 -8.26 -0.62 9.53
C ASP A 91 -7.84 -1.93 10.23
N VAL A 92 -7.00 -2.74 9.56
CA VAL A 92 -6.40 -3.95 10.16
C VAL A 92 -5.43 -3.57 11.28
N GLY A 93 -4.60 -2.55 11.06
CA GLY A 93 -3.64 -2.04 12.04
C GLY A 93 -4.31 -1.56 13.34
N LEU A 94 -5.49 -0.94 13.26
CA LEU A 94 -6.28 -0.55 14.43
C LEU A 94 -6.72 -1.77 15.25
N LEU A 95 -7.17 -2.83 14.57
CA LEU A 95 -7.55 -4.09 15.22
C LEU A 95 -6.34 -4.81 15.83
N VAL A 96 -5.18 -4.76 15.17
CA VAL A 96 -3.89 -5.25 15.73
C VAL A 96 -3.55 -4.51 17.02
N ILE A 97 -3.64 -3.17 17.03
CA ILE A 97 -3.37 -2.34 18.21
C ILE A 97 -4.36 -2.65 19.34
N PHE A 98 -5.62 -2.94 19.02
CA PHE A 98 -6.63 -3.34 20.00
C PHE A 98 -6.36 -4.72 20.62
N VAL A 99 -5.93 -5.71 19.82
CA VAL A 99 -5.52 -7.02 20.35
C VAL A 99 -4.25 -6.88 21.22
N LEU A 100 -3.27 -6.09 20.76
CA LEU A 100 -2.06 -5.79 21.54
C LEU A 100 -2.37 -5.11 22.87
N SER A 101 -3.35 -4.21 22.95
CA SER A 101 -3.69 -3.54 24.21
C SER A 101 -4.40 -4.46 25.20
N ILE A 102 -5.28 -5.37 24.73
CA ILE A 102 -5.89 -6.40 25.58
C ILE A 102 -4.81 -7.31 26.18
N PHE A 103 -3.95 -7.90 25.34
CA PHE A 103 -2.91 -8.79 25.82
C PHE A 103 -1.83 -8.06 26.63
N GLY A 104 -1.44 -6.84 26.25
CA GLY A 104 -0.46 -6.04 26.99
C GLY A 104 -0.94 -5.67 28.41
N VAL A 105 -2.21 -5.30 28.58
CA VAL A 105 -2.78 -5.04 29.92
C VAL A 105 -2.91 -6.33 30.73
N LEU A 106 -3.31 -7.44 30.09
CA LEU A 106 -3.37 -8.76 30.74
C LEU A 106 -1.99 -9.24 31.20
N GLY A 107 -0.97 -9.11 30.34
CA GLY A 107 0.42 -9.47 30.65
C GLY A 107 1.00 -8.63 31.78
N LEU A 108 0.71 -7.32 31.81
CA LEU A 108 1.07 -6.45 32.94
C LEU A 108 0.44 -6.96 34.24
N GLN A 109 -0.87 -7.24 34.26
CA GLN A 109 -1.55 -7.72 35.47
C GLN A 109 -1.07 -9.09 35.95
N LEU A 110 -0.60 -9.96 35.05
CA LEU A 110 -0.11 -11.30 35.38
C LEU A 110 1.37 -11.36 35.76
N PHE A 111 2.20 -10.47 35.19
CA PHE A 111 3.67 -10.61 35.20
C PHE A 111 4.45 -9.38 35.69
N GLN A 112 3.78 -8.33 36.20
CA GLN A 112 4.45 -7.16 36.80
C GLN A 112 5.40 -7.55 37.95
N GLY A 113 6.62 -7.04 37.92
CA GLY A 113 7.68 -7.22 38.91
C GLY A 113 8.35 -8.59 38.91
N VAL A 114 7.82 -9.56 38.16
CA VAL A 114 8.28 -10.96 38.12
C VAL A 114 9.68 -11.09 37.51
N LEU A 115 9.98 -10.33 36.47
CA LEU A 115 11.23 -10.44 35.70
C LEU A 115 12.44 -9.76 36.36
N LEU A 116 12.29 -9.22 37.58
CA LEU A 116 13.33 -8.44 38.29
C LEU A 116 14.23 -9.28 39.20
N TYR A 117 13.98 -10.58 39.35
CA TYR A 117 14.70 -11.49 40.25
C TYR A 117 15.79 -12.29 39.51
N ARG A 118 16.95 -12.48 40.16
CA ARG A 118 18.13 -13.20 39.63
C ARG A 118 18.77 -14.12 40.68
N CYS A 119 19.43 -15.17 40.21
CA CYS A 119 20.23 -16.06 41.07
C CYS A 119 21.58 -15.42 41.41
N TYR A 120 21.95 -15.45 42.69
CA TYR A 120 23.24 -14.99 43.21
C TYR A 120 23.91 -16.12 44.00
N ASP A 121 25.18 -16.38 43.71
CA ASP A 121 26.01 -17.25 44.55
C ASP A 121 26.14 -16.66 45.97
N VAL A 122 26.33 -17.52 46.98
CA VAL A 122 26.50 -17.09 48.37
C VAL A 122 27.75 -16.21 48.52
N GLY A 123 27.51 -14.91 48.76
CA GLY A 123 28.55 -13.90 48.93
C GLY A 123 28.91 -13.10 47.67
N ALA A 124 28.30 -13.37 46.52
CA ALA A 124 28.50 -12.60 45.30
C ALA A 124 27.70 -11.27 45.31
N GLU A 125 28.30 -10.21 44.77
CA GLU A 125 27.64 -8.91 44.51
C GLU A 125 26.96 -8.83 43.14
N GLN A 126 27.34 -9.72 42.21
CA GLN A 126 26.79 -9.81 40.86
C GLN A 126 25.94 -11.09 40.71
N PRO A 127 24.90 -11.08 39.86
CA PRO A 127 24.13 -12.29 39.57
C PRO A 127 24.97 -13.30 38.77
N ALA A 128 24.66 -14.60 38.91
CA ALA A 128 25.34 -15.67 38.19
C ALA A 128 25.06 -15.63 36.67
N GLU A 129 23.89 -15.12 36.28
CA GLU A 129 23.48 -14.87 34.90
C GLU A 129 22.67 -13.57 34.82
N GLU A 130 22.98 -12.69 33.87
CA GLU A 130 22.37 -11.34 33.76
C GLU A 130 20.90 -11.39 33.28
N ASP A 131 20.57 -12.36 32.42
CA ASP A 131 19.21 -12.59 31.88
C ASP A 131 18.46 -13.74 32.59
N GLY A 132 19.14 -14.54 33.42
CA GLY A 132 18.59 -15.74 34.07
C GLY A 132 17.61 -15.45 35.21
N VAL A 133 16.31 -15.58 34.94
CA VAL A 133 15.23 -15.25 35.90
C VAL A 133 14.99 -16.38 36.91
N CYS A 134 14.68 -16.02 38.16
CA CYS A 134 14.30 -16.95 39.24
C CYS A 134 13.08 -16.46 40.02
N SER A 135 12.59 -17.25 40.98
CA SER A 135 11.44 -16.91 41.82
C SER A 135 11.67 -17.26 43.30
N ASP A 136 11.74 -16.25 44.19
CA ASP A 136 11.92 -16.43 45.65
C ASP A 136 10.72 -15.95 46.47
N LEU A 137 9.53 -16.50 46.21
CA LEU A 137 8.28 -15.97 46.77
C LEU A 137 7.39 -17.02 47.45
N GLY A 138 7.89 -18.23 47.69
CA GLY A 138 7.13 -19.30 48.36
C GLY A 138 5.82 -19.66 47.65
N VAL A 139 5.71 -19.33 46.36
CA VAL A 139 4.56 -19.61 45.52
C VAL A 139 4.50 -21.12 45.30
N ARG A 140 3.38 -21.74 45.66
CA ARG A 140 3.12 -23.13 45.26
C ARG A 140 3.05 -23.18 43.73
N ASP A 141 3.88 -24.03 43.13
CA ASP A 141 4.13 -24.21 41.68
C ASP A 141 5.13 -23.25 40.98
N SER A 142 5.92 -22.43 41.69
CA SER A 142 7.06 -21.75 41.05
C SER A 142 8.20 -22.74 40.72
N THR A 143 8.53 -22.89 39.43
CA THR A 143 9.54 -23.84 38.93
C THR A 143 10.98 -23.31 38.88
N GLY A 144 11.17 -21.99 39.01
CA GLY A 144 12.47 -21.32 38.91
C GLY A 144 13.30 -21.40 40.17
N THR A 145 13.92 -22.55 40.39
CA THR A 145 14.92 -22.76 41.44
C THR A 145 16.32 -22.45 40.94
N CYS A 146 17.11 -21.70 41.72
CA CYS A 146 18.55 -21.53 41.48
C CYS A 146 19.34 -22.80 41.82
N ASP A 147 20.59 -22.86 41.36
CA ASP A 147 21.47 -24.02 41.62
C ASP A 147 21.83 -24.16 43.12
N PRO A 148 22.24 -25.37 43.58
CA PRO A 148 22.65 -25.58 44.96
C PRO A 148 23.81 -24.67 45.38
N GLY A 149 23.57 -23.79 46.35
CA GLY A 149 24.54 -22.77 46.79
C GLY A 149 24.25 -21.36 46.24
N GLN A 150 23.16 -21.19 45.51
CA GLN A 150 22.64 -19.89 45.10
C GLN A 150 21.40 -19.46 45.91
N SER A 151 21.13 -18.17 45.87
CA SER A 151 19.97 -17.51 46.47
C SER A 151 19.33 -16.59 45.44
N CYS A 152 18.03 -16.69 45.26
CA CYS A 152 17.29 -15.82 44.33
C CYS A 152 17.02 -14.48 45.02
N LYS A 153 17.39 -13.35 44.40
CA LYS A 153 17.29 -12.01 44.97
C LYS A 153 16.80 -11.00 43.94
N LEU A 154 16.25 -9.89 44.41
CA LEU A 154 15.87 -8.76 43.55
C LEU A 154 17.14 -8.11 42.96
N TYR A 155 17.27 -8.14 41.63
CA TYR A 155 18.31 -7.41 40.90
C TYR A 155 17.85 -5.99 40.54
N GLY A 156 16.56 -5.81 40.27
CA GLY A 156 15.95 -4.52 39.98
C GLY A 156 16.14 -4.03 38.54
N HIS A 157 16.72 -4.86 37.65
CA HIS A 157 16.74 -4.63 36.22
C HIS A 157 16.10 -5.80 35.47
N ASN A 158 15.44 -5.49 34.34
CA ASN A 158 14.76 -6.45 33.50
C ASN A 158 15.72 -7.09 32.46
N PRO A 159 15.43 -8.29 31.93
CA PRO A 159 16.25 -8.95 30.92
C PRO A 159 16.50 -8.10 29.67
N TYR A 160 17.58 -8.41 28.95
CA TYR A 160 17.99 -7.77 27.70
C TYR A 160 18.10 -6.24 27.81
N SER A 161 18.89 -5.77 28.78
CA SER A 161 19.06 -4.33 29.10
C SER A 161 17.74 -3.59 29.35
N GLY A 162 16.76 -4.29 29.94
CA GLY A 162 15.45 -3.72 30.25
C GLY A 162 14.46 -3.61 29.09
N THR A 163 14.73 -4.23 27.94
CA THR A 163 13.82 -4.18 26.78
C THR A 163 12.62 -5.11 26.89
N VAL A 164 12.74 -6.22 27.63
CA VAL A 164 11.65 -7.18 27.90
C VAL A 164 11.14 -6.96 29.32
N THR A 165 9.92 -6.43 29.46
CA THR A 165 9.31 -6.11 30.76
C THR A 165 7.78 -6.08 30.68
N PHE A 166 7.13 -6.38 31.80
CA PHE A 166 5.69 -6.26 32.00
C PHE A 166 5.34 -5.26 33.13
N ASP A 167 6.28 -4.41 33.55
CA ASP A 167 6.09 -3.52 34.71
C ASP A 167 5.25 -2.28 34.40
N ASP A 168 5.40 -1.76 33.17
CA ASP A 168 4.76 -0.56 32.63
C ASP A 168 3.96 -0.89 31.36
N ILE A 169 2.89 -0.12 31.09
CA ILE A 169 2.01 -0.36 29.92
C ILE A 169 2.79 -0.32 28.60
N SER A 170 3.72 0.62 28.43
CA SER A 170 4.54 0.72 27.20
C SER A 170 5.49 -0.47 27.02
N GLY A 171 6.09 -0.95 28.11
CA GLY A 171 6.97 -2.12 28.11
C GLY A 171 6.20 -3.41 27.85
N ALA A 172 5.05 -3.59 28.51
CA ALA A 172 4.17 -4.73 28.31
C ALA A 172 3.62 -4.78 26.87
N LEU A 173 3.25 -3.63 26.29
CA LEU A 173 2.85 -3.51 24.88
C LEU A 173 3.99 -3.87 23.92
N LEU A 174 5.21 -3.39 24.16
CA LEU A 174 6.38 -3.66 23.31
C LEU A 174 6.76 -5.15 23.35
N THR A 175 6.84 -5.72 24.55
CA THR A 175 7.12 -7.15 24.77
C THR A 175 6.04 -8.03 24.12
N THR A 176 4.76 -7.67 24.29
CA THR A 176 3.63 -8.37 23.66
C THR A 176 3.68 -8.26 22.13
N PHE A 177 4.08 -7.11 21.59
CA PHE A 177 4.29 -6.91 20.16
C PHE A 177 5.40 -7.79 19.60
N GLN A 178 6.56 -7.86 20.27
CA GLN A 178 7.64 -8.78 19.91
C GLN A 178 7.16 -10.24 19.92
N CYS A 179 6.43 -10.66 20.96
CA CYS A 179 5.89 -12.01 21.01
C CYS A 179 4.88 -12.31 19.90
N MET A 180 4.07 -11.33 19.49
CA MET A 180 3.09 -11.47 18.41
C MET A 180 3.73 -11.53 17.02
N THR A 181 4.90 -10.93 16.80
CA THR A 181 5.68 -11.09 15.56
C THR A 181 6.42 -12.43 15.47
N LEU A 182 6.31 -13.29 16.49
CA LEU A 182 6.97 -14.59 16.61
C LEU A 182 8.50 -14.51 16.66
N GLU A 183 9.05 -13.37 17.05
CA GLU A 183 10.47 -13.16 17.35
C GLU A 183 10.67 -13.28 18.87
N GLY A 184 11.70 -14.00 19.36
CA GLY A 184 12.01 -14.15 20.78
C GLY A 184 10.93 -14.78 21.71
N TRP A 185 9.72 -15.03 21.20
CA TRP A 185 8.51 -15.31 22.02
C TRP A 185 8.63 -16.54 22.91
N SER A 186 9.31 -17.59 22.44
CA SER A 186 9.52 -18.82 23.20
C SER A 186 10.50 -18.60 24.35
N SER A 187 11.54 -17.80 24.17
CA SER A 187 12.47 -17.42 25.24
C SER A 187 11.77 -16.61 26.33
N ILE A 188 10.93 -15.65 25.93
CA ILE A 188 10.12 -14.83 26.87
C ILE A 188 9.10 -15.70 27.61
N MET A 189 8.45 -16.62 26.91
CA MET A 189 7.57 -17.62 27.51
C MET A 189 8.31 -18.48 28.54
N TYR A 190 9.49 -19.03 28.20
CA TYR A 190 10.25 -19.86 29.12
C TYR A 190 10.75 -19.08 30.35
N MET A 191 11.21 -17.83 30.19
CA MET A 191 11.58 -16.99 31.35
C MET A 191 10.40 -16.78 32.31
N LEU A 192 9.20 -16.51 31.79
CA LEU A 192 8.01 -16.36 32.63
C LEU A 192 7.48 -17.69 33.19
N MET A 193 7.66 -18.81 32.48
CA MET A 193 7.40 -20.13 33.04
C MET A 193 8.35 -20.46 34.19
N THR A 194 9.63 -20.10 34.09
CA THR A 194 10.59 -20.21 35.20
C THR A 194 10.12 -19.38 36.39
N ALA A 195 9.70 -18.13 36.17
CA ALA A 195 9.39 -17.20 37.25
C ALA A 195 7.99 -17.34 37.89
N VAL A 196 6.97 -17.80 37.16
CA VAL A 196 5.56 -17.90 37.63
C VAL A 196 4.99 -19.32 37.55
N GLY A 197 5.68 -20.24 36.87
CA GLY A 197 5.24 -21.61 36.67
C GLY A 197 4.64 -21.86 35.27
N PRO A 198 4.37 -23.14 34.93
CA PRO A 198 4.07 -23.56 33.56
C PRO A 198 2.79 -22.94 32.97
N TYR A 199 1.88 -22.45 33.81
CA TYR A 199 0.63 -21.79 33.39
C TYR A 199 0.87 -20.51 32.56
N ALA A 200 2.04 -19.87 32.68
CA ALA A 200 2.42 -18.74 31.84
C ALA A 200 2.38 -19.08 30.33
N ALA A 201 2.63 -20.34 29.96
CA ALA A 201 2.51 -20.81 28.58
C ALA A 201 1.11 -20.59 27.97
N ILE A 202 0.04 -20.61 28.78
CA ILE A 202 -1.33 -20.40 28.31
C ILE A 202 -1.49 -19.00 27.73
N TYR A 203 -0.92 -17.97 28.38
CA TYR A 203 -0.92 -16.60 27.88
C TYR A 203 -0.25 -16.53 26.49
N PHE A 204 0.93 -17.13 26.33
CA PHE A 204 1.67 -17.10 25.07
C PHE A 204 1.00 -17.92 23.96
N ILE A 205 0.44 -19.09 24.28
CA ILE A 205 -0.32 -19.91 23.30
C ILE A 205 -1.55 -19.13 22.81
N LEU A 206 -2.29 -18.47 23.71
CA LEU A 206 -3.44 -17.64 23.33
C LEU A 206 -3.01 -16.41 22.53
N LEU A 207 -1.91 -15.73 22.88
CA LEU A 207 -1.35 -14.60 22.15
C LEU A 207 -0.91 -14.99 20.73
N VAL A 208 -0.27 -16.15 20.55
CA VAL A 208 0.14 -16.65 19.24
C VAL A 208 -1.09 -17.04 18.41
N LEU A 209 -2.06 -17.75 19.01
CA LEU A 209 -3.26 -18.26 18.33
C LEU A 209 -4.25 -17.14 17.94
N PHE A 210 -4.51 -16.19 18.82
CA PHE A 210 -5.48 -15.10 18.60
C PHE A 210 -4.84 -13.78 18.14
N GLY A 211 -3.56 -13.55 18.42
CA GLY A 211 -2.80 -12.42 17.87
C GLY A 211 -2.23 -12.78 16.51
N SER A 212 -1.15 -13.56 16.50
CA SER A 212 -0.33 -13.75 15.28
C SER A 212 -1.10 -14.39 14.12
N PHE A 213 -1.75 -15.55 14.33
CA PHE A 213 -2.49 -16.22 13.25
C PHE A 213 -3.69 -15.41 12.75
N TYR A 214 -4.43 -14.75 13.64
CA TYR A 214 -5.56 -13.90 13.26
C TYR A 214 -5.11 -12.69 12.43
N VAL A 215 -4.04 -12.01 12.86
CA VAL A 215 -3.48 -10.84 12.14
C VAL A 215 -2.98 -11.22 10.76
N ILE A 216 -2.26 -12.34 10.62
CA ILE A 216 -1.80 -12.84 9.31
C ILE A 216 -3.00 -13.18 8.41
N ASN A 217 -4.02 -13.87 8.93
CA ASN A 217 -5.21 -14.24 8.16
C ASN A 217 -6.02 -13.02 7.71
N LEU A 218 -6.15 -11.98 8.56
CA LEU A 218 -6.80 -10.72 8.18
C LEU A 218 -5.98 -9.91 7.18
N PHE A 219 -4.66 -9.86 7.33
CA PHE A 219 -3.78 -9.20 6.37
C PHE A 219 -3.90 -9.84 4.99
N LEU A 220 -3.90 -11.18 4.91
CA LEU A 220 -4.12 -11.91 3.67
C LEU A 220 -5.51 -11.63 3.07
N ALA A 221 -6.57 -11.56 3.89
CA ALA A 221 -7.91 -11.22 3.43
C ALA A 221 -8.02 -9.80 2.84
N VAL A 222 -7.41 -8.79 3.50
CA VAL A 222 -7.41 -7.40 3.01
C VAL A 222 -6.49 -7.20 1.81
N LEU A 223 -5.36 -7.91 1.75
CA LEU A 223 -4.51 -7.95 0.56
C LEU A 223 -5.26 -8.54 -0.63
N TRP A 224 -5.95 -9.66 -0.43
CA TRP A 224 -6.79 -10.31 -1.44
C TRP A 224 -7.94 -9.40 -1.91
N GLN A 225 -8.66 -8.76 -0.99
CA GLN A 225 -9.70 -7.79 -1.33
C GLN A 225 -9.13 -6.61 -2.15
N THR A 226 -7.96 -6.09 -1.76
CA THR A 226 -7.28 -5.00 -2.46
C THR A 226 -6.81 -5.40 -3.85
N TYR A 227 -6.27 -6.61 -3.98
CA TYR A 227 -5.87 -7.20 -5.26
C TYR A 227 -7.05 -7.34 -6.22
N ARG A 228 -8.17 -7.93 -5.78
CA ARG A 228 -9.39 -8.04 -6.60
C ARG A 228 -9.95 -6.69 -7.02
N THR A 229 -10.01 -5.72 -6.07
CA THR A 229 -10.46 -4.34 -6.37
C THR A 229 -9.64 -3.67 -7.48
N ARG A 230 -8.35 -4.03 -7.63
CA ARG A 230 -7.48 -3.52 -8.70
C ARG A 230 -7.59 -4.33 -9.99
N GLN A 231 -7.63 -5.66 -9.90
CA GLN A 231 -7.58 -6.55 -11.06
C GLN A 231 -8.88 -6.53 -11.89
N GLU A 232 -10.04 -6.51 -11.24
CA GLU A 232 -11.34 -6.53 -11.91
C GLU A 232 -11.52 -5.35 -12.90
N PRO A 233 -11.32 -4.06 -12.53
CA PRO A 233 -11.41 -2.95 -13.48
C PRO A 233 -10.27 -2.92 -14.51
N GLU A 234 -9.06 -3.36 -14.17
CA GLU A 234 -7.95 -3.43 -15.15
C GLU A 234 -8.26 -4.44 -16.26
N SER A 235 -8.71 -5.65 -15.91
CA SER A 235 -9.09 -6.68 -16.89
C SER A 235 -10.25 -6.24 -17.79
N ALA A 236 -11.29 -5.60 -17.24
CA ALA A 236 -12.41 -5.07 -18.01
C ALA A 236 -11.95 -3.95 -18.97
N ALA A 237 -11.12 -3.02 -18.50
CA ALA A 237 -10.57 -1.95 -19.34
C ALA A 237 -9.64 -2.49 -20.44
N GLN A 238 -8.92 -3.57 -20.17
CA GLN A 238 -8.03 -4.23 -21.14
C GLN A 238 -8.81 -5.01 -22.20
N PHE A 239 -9.93 -5.64 -21.83
CA PHE A 239 -10.89 -6.25 -22.75
C PHE A 239 -11.60 -5.19 -23.62
N LEU A 240 -12.11 -4.11 -23.03
CA LEU A 240 -12.71 -3.02 -23.80
C LEU A 240 -11.72 -2.42 -24.79
N LYS A 241 -10.44 -2.25 -24.41
CA LYS A 241 -9.37 -1.82 -25.34
C LYS A 241 -9.13 -2.80 -26.49
N SER A 242 -9.20 -4.11 -26.27
CA SER A 242 -9.01 -5.08 -27.37
C SER A 242 -10.20 -5.07 -28.32
N VAL A 243 -11.44 -4.98 -27.80
CA VAL A 243 -12.67 -4.86 -28.60
C VAL A 243 -12.69 -3.55 -29.40
N THR A 244 -12.40 -2.40 -28.79
CA THR A 244 -12.34 -1.12 -29.53
C THR A 244 -11.25 -1.11 -30.58
N THR A 245 -10.07 -1.70 -30.29
CA THR A 245 -8.99 -1.83 -31.28
C THR A 245 -9.39 -2.73 -32.46
N TYR A 246 -10.15 -3.80 -32.19
CA TYR A 246 -10.67 -4.69 -33.23
C TYR A 246 -11.70 -3.98 -34.11
N LEU A 247 -12.71 -3.33 -33.51
CA LEU A 247 -13.73 -2.57 -34.22
C LEU A 247 -13.11 -1.43 -35.05
N GLN A 248 -12.14 -0.70 -34.50
CA GLN A 248 -11.48 0.40 -35.20
C GLN A 248 -10.60 -0.06 -36.38
N ARG A 249 -10.06 -1.29 -36.33
CA ARG A 249 -9.39 -1.88 -37.51
C ARG A 249 -10.38 -2.23 -38.61
N HIS A 250 -11.54 -2.80 -38.26
CA HIS A 250 -12.54 -3.17 -39.27
C HIS A 250 -13.31 -1.96 -39.81
N SER A 251 -13.61 -0.93 -39.02
CA SER A 251 -14.24 0.29 -39.54
C SER A 251 -13.35 1.00 -40.56
N VAL A 252 -12.05 1.13 -40.29
CA VAL A 252 -11.08 1.68 -41.26
C VAL A 252 -10.98 0.81 -42.52
N ALA A 253 -11.01 -0.52 -42.40
CA ALA A 253 -11.03 -1.41 -43.56
C ALA A 253 -12.29 -1.23 -44.43
N VAL A 254 -13.47 -1.15 -43.81
CA VAL A 254 -14.76 -0.89 -44.49
C VAL A 254 -14.77 0.50 -45.14
N GLN A 255 -14.26 1.51 -44.44
CA GLN A 255 -14.23 2.88 -44.95
C GLN A 255 -13.25 3.04 -46.13
N SER A 256 -12.09 2.36 -46.09
CA SER A 256 -11.15 2.32 -47.22
C SER A 256 -11.69 1.57 -48.45
N SER A 257 -12.54 0.56 -48.25
CA SER A 257 -13.18 -0.17 -49.36
C SER A 257 -14.35 0.63 -49.95
N LEU A 258 -15.14 1.34 -49.13
CA LEU A 258 -16.15 2.30 -49.61
C LEU A 258 -15.52 3.47 -50.40
N GLU A 259 -14.35 3.97 -49.99
CA GLU A 259 -13.59 4.96 -50.76
C GLU A 259 -13.05 4.40 -52.08
N ALA A 260 -12.59 3.16 -52.11
CA ALA A 260 -12.19 2.49 -53.34
C ALA A 260 -13.39 2.33 -54.29
N GLU A 261 -14.55 1.92 -53.77
CA GLU A 261 -15.76 1.72 -54.56
C GLU A 261 -16.41 3.02 -55.02
N THR A 262 -16.29 4.13 -54.28
CA THR A 262 -16.69 5.46 -54.79
C THR A 262 -15.72 6.01 -55.85
N ARG A 263 -14.42 5.67 -55.80
CA ARG A 263 -13.47 6.00 -56.88
C ARG A 263 -13.73 5.19 -58.15
N THR A 264 -13.98 3.89 -58.04
CA THR A 264 -14.38 3.08 -59.20
C THR A 264 -15.77 3.42 -59.71
N SER A 265 -16.72 3.83 -58.84
CA SER A 265 -18.05 4.30 -59.23
C SER A 265 -18.05 5.70 -59.85
N THR A 266 -17.13 6.60 -59.51
CA THR A 266 -17.00 7.91 -60.20
C THR A 266 -16.35 7.76 -61.58
N MET A 267 -15.29 6.95 -61.73
CA MET A 267 -14.82 6.50 -63.06
C MET A 267 -15.91 5.71 -63.81
N GLY A 268 -16.68 4.91 -63.07
CA GLY A 268 -17.80 4.11 -63.52
C GLY A 268 -18.99 4.94 -64.00
N ARG A 269 -19.27 6.11 -63.44
CA ARG A 269 -20.34 7.02 -63.87
C ARG A 269 -19.92 7.87 -65.06
N ALA A 270 -18.66 8.28 -65.15
CA ALA A 270 -18.12 8.89 -66.36
C ALA A 270 -18.17 7.93 -67.56
N THR A 271 -17.85 6.65 -67.35
CA THR A 271 -17.96 5.61 -68.39
C THR A 271 -19.39 5.10 -68.59
N MET A 272 -20.24 5.01 -67.55
CA MET A 272 -21.66 4.63 -67.70
C MET A 272 -22.46 5.70 -68.41
N LEU A 273 -22.24 7.00 -68.21
CA LEU A 273 -22.96 8.03 -68.98
C LEU A 273 -22.61 7.96 -70.47
N ALA A 274 -21.35 7.65 -70.80
CA ALA A 274 -20.95 7.33 -72.18
C ALA A 274 -21.59 6.01 -72.68
N ARG A 275 -21.74 5.00 -71.81
CA ARG A 275 -22.29 3.68 -72.18
C ARG A 275 -23.82 3.65 -72.25
N SER A 276 -24.54 4.44 -71.44
CA SER A 276 -25.99 4.57 -71.44
C SER A 276 -26.52 5.35 -72.64
N ALA A 277 -25.70 6.25 -73.20
CA ALA A 277 -25.95 6.86 -74.50
C ALA A 277 -25.81 5.84 -75.66
N LEU A 278 -25.01 4.77 -75.47
CA LEU A 278 -24.78 3.72 -76.47
C LEU A 278 -25.67 2.47 -76.31
N SER A 279 -26.24 2.24 -75.12
CA SER A 279 -27.05 1.05 -74.81
C SER A 279 -28.57 1.25 -74.93
N ALA A 280 -29.02 2.26 -75.69
CA ALA A 280 -30.43 2.44 -76.04
C ALA A 280 -30.96 1.42 -77.08
N ILE A 281 -30.27 0.28 -77.22
CA ILE A 281 -30.60 -0.83 -78.13
C ILE A 281 -31.03 -2.03 -77.27
N SER A 282 -32.30 -2.39 -77.46
CA SER A 282 -33.11 -3.41 -76.78
C SER A 282 -32.69 -4.88 -77.11
N PRO A 283 -33.25 -5.95 -76.50
CA PRO A 283 -33.33 -6.33 -75.07
C PRO A 283 -33.01 -7.83 -74.81
N SER A 284 -33.26 -8.32 -73.57
CA SER A 284 -33.65 -9.70 -73.15
C SER A 284 -32.69 -10.55 -72.28
N ALA A 285 -33.28 -11.53 -71.58
CA ALA A 285 -32.79 -12.51 -70.58
C ALA A 285 -32.40 -11.94 -69.17
N LEU A 286 -33.07 -12.21 -68.03
CA LEU A 286 -33.63 -13.41 -67.31
C LEU A 286 -32.65 -14.17 -66.39
N SER A 287 -33.05 -14.33 -65.10
CA SER A 287 -32.79 -15.44 -64.11
C SER A 287 -31.35 -15.97 -63.90
N SER A 288 -30.90 -16.46 -62.74
CA SER A 288 -31.48 -16.83 -61.42
C SER A 288 -30.45 -16.46 -60.29
N GLU A 289 -30.48 -16.85 -59.01
CA GLU A 289 -31.35 -17.71 -58.19
C GLU A 289 -31.45 -17.10 -56.76
N HIS A 290 -32.20 -17.75 -55.85
CA HIS A 290 -32.25 -17.47 -54.42
C HIS A 290 -31.75 -18.70 -53.64
N ARG A 291 -30.76 -18.53 -52.75
CA ARG A 291 -30.53 -19.45 -51.61
C ARG A 291 -29.71 -18.75 -50.51
N TRP A 292 -29.85 -19.24 -49.27
CA TRP A 292 -29.18 -18.76 -48.03
C TRP A 292 -29.82 -17.65 -47.18
N LEU A 293 -31.15 -17.64 -47.05
CA LEU A 293 -31.83 -16.99 -45.91
C LEU A 293 -32.88 -17.93 -45.29
N ASN A 294 -32.53 -18.63 -44.19
CA ASN A 294 -33.28 -18.72 -42.93
C ASN A 294 -32.90 -19.93 -42.04
N GLY A 295 -32.97 -19.70 -40.71
CA GLY A 295 -32.61 -20.62 -39.62
C GLY A 295 -31.36 -20.09 -38.90
N GLY A 296 -31.43 -19.36 -37.78
CA GLY A 296 -32.33 -19.48 -36.61
C GLY A 296 -31.64 -20.35 -35.56
N THR A 297 -31.43 -19.97 -34.30
CA THR A 297 -32.07 -18.93 -33.47
C THR A 297 -31.19 -18.46 -32.28
N GLY A 298 -31.44 -17.24 -31.77
CA GLY A 298 -31.29 -16.92 -30.34
C GLY A 298 -30.09 -16.08 -29.88
N GLY A 299 -30.36 -14.89 -29.30
CA GLY A 299 -29.58 -14.41 -28.15
C GLY A 299 -29.02 -12.98 -28.19
N GLU A 300 -28.45 -12.52 -29.30
CA GLU A 300 -27.50 -11.36 -29.26
C GLU A 300 -27.98 -10.05 -29.90
N GLY A 301 -29.20 -10.00 -30.44
CA GLY A 301 -29.70 -8.82 -31.16
C GLY A 301 -30.02 -7.58 -30.30
N GLY A 302 -30.47 -7.76 -29.05
CA GLY A 302 -31.01 -6.65 -28.25
C GLY A 302 -29.97 -5.75 -27.57
N PHE A 303 -28.84 -6.32 -27.13
CA PHE A 303 -27.89 -5.61 -26.27
C PHE A 303 -27.12 -4.49 -26.99
N LEU A 304 -26.85 -4.65 -28.28
CA LEU A 304 -26.16 -3.63 -29.08
C LEU A 304 -27.05 -2.43 -29.41
N GLU A 305 -28.38 -2.61 -29.43
CA GLU A 305 -29.33 -1.54 -29.70
C GLU A 305 -29.65 -0.73 -28.43
N GLU A 306 -29.70 -1.40 -27.26
CA GLU A 306 -29.86 -0.77 -25.94
C GLU A 306 -28.64 0.09 -25.56
N VAL A 307 -27.40 -0.40 -25.78
CA VAL A 307 -26.17 0.37 -25.53
C VAL A 307 -26.00 1.56 -26.49
N ALA A 308 -26.51 1.47 -27.72
CA ALA A 308 -26.47 2.57 -28.68
C ALA A 308 -27.42 3.72 -28.29
N GLN A 309 -28.62 3.39 -27.78
CA GLN A 309 -29.59 4.39 -27.33
C GLN A 309 -29.10 5.14 -26.07
N ASP A 310 -28.43 4.45 -25.15
CA ASP A 310 -27.97 5.07 -23.89
C ASP A 310 -26.75 5.99 -24.06
N GLN A 311 -25.90 5.77 -25.08
CA GLN A 311 -24.89 6.78 -25.45
C GLN A 311 -25.51 8.05 -26.06
N GLN A 312 -26.60 7.91 -26.82
CA GLN A 312 -27.22 9.05 -27.50
C GLN A 312 -28.03 9.95 -26.54
N SER A 313 -28.59 9.37 -25.46
CA SER A 313 -29.24 10.13 -24.38
C SER A 313 -28.23 10.97 -23.57
N LEU A 314 -27.06 10.40 -23.24
CA LEU A 314 -25.99 11.07 -22.48
C LEU A 314 -25.31 12.21 -23.26
N LEU A 315 -25.22 12.11 -24.59
CA LEU A 315 -24.69 13.20 -25.43
C LEU A 315 -25.66 14.39 -25.48
N LEU A 316 -26.96 14.13 -25.57
CA LEU A 316 -28.00 15.18 -25.55
C LEU A 316 -28.08 15.89 -24.20
N GLN A 317 -27.96 15.18 -23.07
CA GLN A 317 -27.92 15.82 -21.74
C GLN A 317 -26.70 16.73 -21.53
N ASN A 318 -25.56 16.43 -22.15
CA ASN A 318 -24.37 17.27 -22.04
C ASN A 318 -24.43 18.53 -22.93
N GLN A 319 -25.14 18.50 -24.07
CA GLN A 319 -25.39 19.72 -24.87
C GLN A 319 -26.36 20.70 -24.19
N VAL A 320 -27.39 20.21 -23.49
CA VAL A 320 -28.34 21.11 -22.80
C VAL A 320 -27.70 21.87 -21.63
N ARG A 321 -26.54 21.42 -21.12
CA ARG A 321 -25.86 22.03 -19.97
C ARG A 321 -24.90 23.17 -20.33
N SER A 322 -24.59 23.41 -21.61
CA SER A 322 -23.68 24.49 -22.03
C SER A 322 -24.36 25.86 -22.22
N ASP A 323 -25.69 25.89 -22.31
CA ASP A 323 -26.43 27.03 -22.87
C ASP A 323 -27.23 27.84 -21.83
N GLN A 324 -26.87 27.76 -20.53
CA GLN A 324 -27.38 28.69 -19.53
C GLN A 324 -26.34 29.77 -19.17
N PRO A 325 -26.68 31.07 -19.29
CA PRO A 325 -25.83 32.15 -18.81
C PRO A 325 -25.81 32.17 -17.27
N ILE A 326 -24.68 32.66 -16.73
CA ILE A 326 -24.37 32.83 -15.30
C ILE A 326 -25.25 33.91 -14.68
#